data_AF-A0A528ET33-F1
#
_entry.id   AF-A0A528ET33-F1
#
_cell.length_a   1.000
_cell.length_b   1.000
_cell.length_c   1.000
_cell.angle_alpha   90.00
_cell.angle_beta   90.00
_cell.angle_gamma   90.00
#
_symmetry.space_group_name_H-M   'P 1'
#
loop_
_entity.id
_entity.type
_entity.pdbx_description
1 polymer ?
#
loop_
_entity_poly.entity_id
_entity_poly.type
_entity_poly.pdbx_seq_one_letter_code
_entity_poly.pdbx_strand_id
1 'polypeptide(L)'
;MAQSVERRDWQAARDHALALGLLGEQLGDPGLVKKAGRGLRRLGAGNRAWQLIASSKQVPGRPEWDGSDLAGRRLAVERREGDLAIFFQFASLLGPVIAAADRCTVFVEPRLAPLYRRTYPALDVRLEGEGEVAAMDADVFACFETLAKHFWPDEPTARAPFLPLEPDRRLVAQLRSAYLDRGPGPLIGFAWGSLNKSKDLPALDDWRALLGNLPGRFISMQYGDVGPALSEFERWAPGRIIHDASVDQLSDMDRFAAQIAALDAVVTISNT
;
A
#
# COMPACT_ATOMS: atom_id res chain seq x y z
N MET A 1 23.81 -10.32 9.89
CA MET A 1 22.43 -10.17 9.33
C MET A 1 22.04 -11.31 8.39
N ALA A 2 22.69 -11.53 7.23
CA ALA A 2 22.29 -12.60 6.31
C ALA A 2 22.32 -14.00 6.96
N GLN A 3 23.41 -14.31 7.66
CA GLN A 3 23.54 -15.55 8.45
C GLN A 3 22.47 -15.65 9.56
N SER A 4 22.09 -14.53 10.18
CA SER A 4 21.03 -14.50 11.21
C SER A 4 19.67 -14.85 10.60
N VAL A 5 19.35 -14.29 9.42
CA VAL A 5 18.12 -14.61 8.67
C VAL A 5 18.10 -16.08 8.26
N GLU A 6 19.22 -16.60 7.74
CA GLU A 6 19.35 -18.01 7.35
C GLU A 6 19.10 -18.96 8.54
N ARG A 7 19.61 -18.61 9.71
CA ARG A 7 19.40 -19.35 10.97
C ARG A 7 18.06 -19.03 11.65
N ARG A 8 17.23 -18.16 11.07
CA ARG A 8 15.97 -17.65 11.65
C ARG A 8 16.14 -17.00 13.02
N ASP A 9 17.33 -16.48 13.30
CA ASP A 9 17.62 -15.67 14.48
C ASP A 9 17.18 -14.21 14.22
N TRP A 10 15.89 -13.97 14.41
CA TRP A 10 15.25 -12.69 14.14
C TRP A 10 15.69 -11.59 15.10
N GLN A 11 16.05 -11.96 16.34
CA GLN A 11 16.56 -11.02 17.32
C GLN A 11 17.94 -10.50 16.90
N ALA A 12 18.88 -11.40 16.59
CA ALA A 12 20.20 -10.97 16.10
C ALA A 12 20.09 -10.20 14.78
N ALA A 13 19.18 -10.60 13.88
CA ALA A 13 18.92 -9.85 12.64
C ALA A 13 18.46 -8.41 12.92
N ARG A 14 17.60 -8.22 13.93
CA ARG A 14 17.13 -6.90 14.38
C ARG A 14 18.26 -6.08 14.98
N ASP A 15 19.06 -6.66 15.86
CA ASP A 15 20.18 -5.97 16.50
C ASP A 15 21.21 -5.50 15.46
N HIS A 16 21.50 -6.34 14.46
CA HIS A 16 22.34 -5.94 13.33
C HIS A 16 21.76 -4.79 12.52
N ALA A 17 20.45 -4.79 12.27
CA ALA A 17 19.80 -3.70 11.54
C ALA A 17 19.80 -2.40 12.35
N LEU A 18 19.63 -2.46 13.67
CA LEU A 18 19.77 -1.30 14.57
C LEU A 18 21.20 -0.75 14.54
N ALA A 19 22.20 -1.61 14.68
CA ALA A 19 23.61 -1.23 14.64
C ALA A 19 23.99 -0.60 13.28
N LEU A 20 23.47 -1.15 12.18
CA LEU A 20 23.67 -0.59 10.83
C LEU A 20 23.07 0.81 10.70
N GLY A 21 21.89 1.05 11.28
CA GLY A 21 21.23 2.35 11.27
C GLY A 21 22.03 3.40 12.04
N LEU A 22 22.50 3.04 13.25
CA LEU A 22 23.35 3.90 14.07
C LEU A 22 24.66 4.26 13.35
N LEU A 23 25.30 3.28 12.72
CA LEU A 23 26.51 3.52 11.92
C LEU A 23 26.23 4.45 10.74
N GLY A 24 25.11 4.24 10.04
CA GLY A 24 24.70 5.11 8.94
C GLY A 24 24.47 6.56 9.38
N GLU A 25 23.81 6.78 10.52
CA GLU A 25 23.61 8.12 11.08
C GLU A 25 24.93 8.78 11.50
N GLN A 26 25.84 8.04 12.15
CA GLN A 26 27.16 8.55 12.56
C GLN A 26 28.03 8.96 11.38
N LEU A 27 27.94 8.22 10.26
CA LEU A 27 28.71 8.51 9.05
C LEU A 27 28.00 9.51 8.12
N GLY A 28 26.74 9.86 8.39
CA GLY A 28 25.91 10.62 7.46
C GLY A 28 25.64 9.88 6.14
N ASP A 29 25.60 8.53 6.16
CA ASP A 29 25.38 7.68 4.98
C ASP A 29 23.88 7.33 4.83
N PRO A 30 23.14 7.99 3.92
CA PRO A 30 21.72 7.73 3.73
C PRO A 30 21.43 6.33 3.17
N GLY A 31 22.40 5.70 2.49
CA GLY A 31 22.27 4.34 1.97
C GLY A 31 22.25 3.30 3.08
N LEU A 32 23.14 3.43 4.07
CA LEU A 32 23.15 2.57 5.27
C LEU A 32 21.89 2.75 6.11
N VAL A 33 21.49 4.01 6.36
CA VAL A 33 20.26 4.36 7.08
C VAL A 33 19.04 3.74 6.41
N LYS A 34 18.91 3.90 5.09
CA LYS A 34 17.82 3.32 4.29
C LYS A 34 17.79 1.80 4.37
N LYS A 35 18.96 1.15 4.23
CA LYS A 35 19.08 -0.32 4.30
C LYS A 35 18.67 -0.84 5.68
N ALA A 36 19.13 -0.18 6.74
CA ALA A 36 18.75 -0.48 8.11
C ALA A 36 17.23 -0.32 8.33
N GLY A 37 16.66 0.81 7.93
CA GLY A 37 15.22 1.08 8.05
C GLY A 37 14.35 0.05 7.34
N ARG A 38 14.72 -0.35 6.12
CA ARG A 38 14.03 -1.42 5.38
C ARG A 38 14.12 -2.79 6.08
N GLY A 39 15.28 -3.11 6.64
CA GLY A 39 15.48 -4.33 7.44
C GLY A 39 14.60 -4.32 8.69
N LEU A 40 14.63 -3.23 9.46
CA LEU A 40 13.83 -3.04 10.67
C LEU A 40 12.33 -3.10 10.40
N ARG A 41 11.86 -2.52 9.28
CA ARG A 41 10.46 -2.61 8.85
C ARG A 41 10.02 -4.07 8.69
N ARG A 42 10.84 -4.91 8.04
CA ARG A 42 10.53 -6.34 7.83
C ARG A 42 10.58 -7.15 9.12
N LEU A 43 11.40 -6.73 10.08
CA LEU A 43 11.57 -7.39 11.37
C LEU A 43 10.60 -6.88 12.44
N GLY A 44 9.65 -5.99 12.09
CA GLY A 44 8.67 -5.46 13.04
C GLY A 44 9.27 -4.60 14.16
N ALA A 45 10.40 -3.94 13.90
CA ALA A 45 11.14 -3.20 14.93
C ALA A 45 10.56 -1.81 15.28
N GLY A 46 9.25 -1.64 15.11
CA GLY A 46 8.53 -0.46 15.55
C GLY A 46 8.85 0.82 14.77
N ASN A 47 8.63 1.97 15.42
CA ASN A 47 8.75 3.30 14.85
C ASN A 47 10.19 3.64 14.42
N ARG A 48 11.20 2.99 15.01
CA ARG A 48 12.59 3.18 14.60
C ARG A 48 12.82 2.88 13.12
N ALA A 49 12.08 1.94 12.53
CA ALA A 49 12.11 1.69 11.10
C ALA A 49 11.71 2.93 10.29
N TRP A 50 10.62 3.60 10.70
CA TRP A 50 10.12 4.80 10.02
C TRP A 50 11.00 6.02 10.23
N GLN A 51 11.58 6.18 11.41
CA GLN A 51 12.57 7.22 11.68
C GLN A 51 13.76 7.15 10.70
N LEU A 52 14.33 5.96 10.50
CA LEU A 52 15.43 5.77 9.55
C LEU A 52 14.97 5.92 8.09
N ILE A 53 13.82 5.36 7.72
CA ILE A 53 13.35 5.46 6.33
C ILE A 53 13.07 6.93 5.99
N ALA A 54 12.38 7.67 6.85
CA ALA A 54 12.06 9.07 6.64
C ALA A 54 13.33 9.94 6.57
N SER A 55 14.31 9.72 7.47
CA SER A 55 15.57 10.48 7.43
C SER A 55 16.38 10.22 6.16
N SER A 56 16.38 8.98 5.65
CA SER A 56 17.06 8.65 4.40
C SER A 56 16.43 9.30 3.14
N LYS A 57 15.24 9.88 3.28
CA LYS A 57 14.46 10.49 2.21
C LYS A 57 14.35 12.01 2.32
N GLN A 58 15.06 12.65 3.25
CA GLN A 58 15.04 14.12 3.36
C GLN A 58 15.61 14.76 2.09
N VAL A 59 15.04 15.91 1.72
CA VAL A 59 15.49 16.70 0.57
C VAL A 59 16.25 17.92 1.08
N PRO A 60 17.56 18.05 0.79
CA PRO A 60 18.35 19.19 1.22
C PRO A 60 17.75 20.53 0.81
N GLY A 61 17.80 21.51 1.70
CA GLY A 61 17.29 22.86 1.43
C GLY A 61 15.76 23.01 1.49
N ARG A 62 15.02 21.93 1.77
CA ARG A 62 13.56 21.97 1.91
C ARG A 62 13.15 21.74 3.37
N PRO A 63 12.23 22.56 3.94
CA PRO A 63 11.83 22.41 5.33
C PRO A 63 11.02 21.12 5.53
N GLU A 64 11.65 20.08 6.07
CA GLU A 64 10.98 18.83 6.41
C GLU A 64 10.12 19.02 7.67
N TRP A 65 8.88 18.52 7.66
CA TRP A 65 8.08 18.46 8.86
C TRP A 65 8.74 17.54 9.91
N ASP A 66 8.92 18.07 11.10
CA ASP A 66 9.63 17.45 12.22
C ASP A 66 8.70 16.92 13.31
N GLY A 67 7.38 16.97 13.08
CA GLY A 67 6.37 16.62 14.07
C GLY A 67 5.88 17.80 14.91
N SER A 68 6.37 19.03 14.66
CA SER A 68 5.84 20.25 15.27
C SER A 68 4.36 20.48 14.92
N ASP A 69 3.70 21.30 15.73
CA ASP A 69 2.30 21.69 15.50
C ASP A 69 2.10 22.23 14.08
N LEU A 70 1.00 21.81 13.46
CA LEU A 70 0.59 22.17 12.11
C LEU A 70 -0.47 23.28 12.11
N ALA A 71 -0.95 23.73 13.27
CA ALA A 71 -1.92 24.82 13.36
C ALA A 71 -1.44 26.06 12.59
N GLY A 72 -2.25 26.51 11.62
CA GLY A 72 -1.92 27.65 10.77
C GLY A 72 -0.82 27.40 9.72
N ARG A 73 -0.38 26.14 9.55
CA ARG A 73 0.67 25.76 8.59
C ARG A 73 0.11 24.97 7.43
N ARG A 74 0.80 25.08 6.30
CA ARG A 74 0.51 24.38 5.05
C ARG A 74 1.55 23.29 4.83
N LEU A 75 1.08 22.04 4.77
CA LEU A 75 1.92 20.86 4.56
C LEU A 75 1.75 20.32 3.14
N ALA A 76 2.87 20.05 2.46
CA ALA A 76 2.89 19.30 1.21
C ALA A 76 3.45 17.88 1.42
N VAL A 77 2.70 16.87 0.98
CA VAL A 77 3.04 15.44 1.11
C VAL A 77 3.27 14.83 -0.27
N GLU A 78 4.37 14.11 -0.43
CA GLU A 78 4.71 13.42 -1.69
C GLU A 78 5.25 12.01 -1.46
N ARG A 79 5.21 11.19 -2.52
CA ARG A 79 6.04 9.99 -2.58
C ARG A 79 7.43 10.37 -3.13
N ARG A 80 8.47 10.11 -2.34
CA ARG A 80 9.87 10.32 -2.77
C ARG A 80 10.50 9.06 -3.34
N GLU A 81 10.09 7.91 -2.81
CA GLU A 81 10.51 6.59 -3.27
C GLU A 81 9.49 5.57 -2.80
N GLY A 82 9.31 4.49 -3.56
CA GLY A 82 8.42 3.39 -3.24
C GLY A 82 7.57 3.04 -4.44
N ASP A 83 6.92 1.90 -4.39
CA ASP A 83 5.89 1.50 -5.34
C ASP A 83 4.53 2.11 -4.94
N LEU A 84 3.48 1.69 -5.63
CA LEU A 84 2.11 2.14 -5.39
C LEU A 84 1.61 1.80 -3.97
N ALA A 85 2.19 0.79 -3.30
CA ALA A 85 1.73 0.35 -2.00
C ALA A 85 1.87 1.44 -0.92
N ILE A 86 2.78 2.41 -1.11
CA ILE A 86 2.94 3.55 -0.20
C ILE A 86 1.62 4.34 -0.04
N PHE A 87 0.87 4.51 -1.13
CA PHE A 87 -0.38 5.24 -1.12
C PHE A 87 -1.50 4.49 -0.40
N PHE A 88 -1.44 3.17 -0.30
CA PHE A 88 -2.41 2.41 0.49
C PHE A 88 -1.97 2.29 1.94
N GLN A 89 -0.68 2.03 2.15
CA GLN A 89 -0.12 1.79 3.46
C GLN A 89 -0.29 3.00 4.39
N PHE A 90 -0.06 4.21 3.89
CA PHE A 90 -0.02 5.42 4.72
C PHE A 90 -1.23 6.33 4.52
N ALA A 91 -2.24 5.93 3.74
CA ALA A 91 -3.43 6.75 3.47
C ALA A 91 -4.14 7.22 4.75
N SER A 92 -4.23 6.37 5.77
CA SER A 92 -4.89 6.70 7.05
C SER A 92 -4.19 7.81 7.82
N LEU A 93 -2.90 8.03 7.57
CA LEU A 93 -2.10 9.04 8.27
C LEU A 93 -2.40 10.47 7.81
N LEU A 94 -3.13 10.63 6.70
CA LEU A 94 -3.56 11.93 6.22
C LEU A 94 -4.71 12.50 7.06
N GLY A 95 -5.55 11.65 7.68
CA GLY A 95 -6.65 12.12 8.54
C GLY A 95 -6.19 13.06 9.66
N PRO A 96 -5.22 12.65 10.51
CA PRO A 96 -4.65 13.53 11.53
C PRO A 96 -4.02 14.81 10.98
N VAL A 97 -3.38 14.75 9.82
CA VAL A 97 -2.78 15.92 9.16
C VAL A 97 -3.88 16.91 8.74
N ILE A 98 -4.93 16.43 8.08
CA ILE A 98 -6.07 17.23 7.63
C ILE A 98 -6.77 17.90 8.82
N ALA A 99 -6.83 17.22 9.97
CA ALA A 99 -7.45 17.77 11.17
C ALA A 99 -6.60 18.86 11.87
N ALA A 100 -5.28 18.88 11.63
CA ALA A 100 -4.35 19.75 12.35
C ALA A 100 -3.79 20.92 11.51
N ALA A 101 -3.58 20.71 10.20
CA ALA A 101 -3.01 21.70 9.30
C ALA A 101 -4.07 22.69 8.78
N ASP A 102 -3.65 23.92 8.47
CA ASP A 102 -4.49 24.87 7.74
C ASP A 102 -4.79 24.36 6.32
N ARG A 103 -3.78 23.75 5.69
CA ARG A 103 -3.93 23.08 4.40
C ARG A 103 -2.99 21.90 4.30
N CYS A 104 -3.51 20.78 3.81
CA CYS A 104 -2.71 19.63 3.39
C CYS A 104 -2.86 19.42 1.89
N THR A 105 -1.74 19.49 1.17
CA THR A 105 -1.67 19.11 -0.24
C THR A 105 -0.94 17.78 -0.35
N VAL A 106 -1.51 16.81 -1.07
CA VAL A 106 -0.85 15.53 -1.35
C VAL A 106 -0.74 15.29 -2.85
N PHE A 107 0.41 14.79 -3.28
CA PHE A 107 0.62 14.33 -4.65
C PHE A 107 0.38 12.82 -4.70
N VAL A 108 -0.60 12.43 -5.50
CA VAL A 108 -1.14 11.07 -5.55
C VAL A 108 -1.00 10.53 -6.97
N GLU A 109 -0.71 9.23 -7.09
CA GLU A 109 -0.71 8.55 -8.37
C GLU A 109 -2.08 8.71 -9.07
N PRO A 110 -2.15 9.06 -10.36
CA PRO A 110 -3.39 9.49 -11.01
C PRO A 110 -4.60 8.56 -10.84
N ARG A 111 -4.40 7.23 -10.86
CA ARG A 111 -5.48 6.24 -10.75
C ARG A 111 -6.04 6.17 -9.34
N LEU A 112 -5.31 6.64 -8.33
CA LEU A 112 -5.73 6.68 -6.94
C LEU A 112 -6.43 8.00 -6.55
N ALA A 113 -6.34 9.05 -7.36
CA ALA A 113 -6.88 10.35 -7.01
C ALA A 113 -8.39 10.33 -6.67
N PRO A 114 -9.26 9.59 -7.38
CA PRO A 114 -10.68 9.49 -7.01
C PRO A 114 -10.90 8.93 -5.59
N LEU A 115 -10.15 7.89 -5.21
CA LEU A 115 -10.21 7.27 -3.90
C LEU A 115 -9.83 8.26 -2.79
N TYR A 116 -8.74 9.01 -2.99
CA TYR A 116 -8.27 10.01 -2.04
C TYR A 116 -9.25 11.16 -1.86
N ARG A 117 -9.76 11.73 -2.96
CA ARG A 117 -10.74 12.84 -2.93
C ARG A 117 -12.03 12.45 -2.22
N ARG A 118 -12.49 11.21 -2.44
CA ARG A 118 -13.71 10.70 -1.82
C ARG A 118 -13.53 10.42 -0.33
N THR A 119 -12.40 9.84 0.05
CA THR A 119 -12.08 9.53 1.46
C THR A 119 -11.81 10.79 2.27
N TYR A 120 -11.14 11.77 1.67
CA TYR A 120 -10.68 12.99 2.33
C TYR A 120 -11.09 14.25 1.54
N PRO A 121 -12.35 14.72 1.65
CA PRO A 121 -12.83 15.86 0.87
C PRO A 121 -12.10 17.18 1.13
N ALA A 122 -11.50 17.35 2.32
CA ALA A 122 -10.74 18.54 2.70
C ALA A 122 -9.26 18.51 2.24
N LEU A 123 -8.81 17.40 1.65
CA LEU A 123 -7.45 17.22 1.18
C LEU A 123 -7.27 17.84 -0.22
N ASP A 124 -6.26 18.68 -0.41
CA ASP A 124 -5.89 19.16 -1.75
C ASP A 124 -5.11 18.06 -2.48
N VAL A 125 -5.82 17.29 -3.31
CA VAL A 125 -5.25 16.17 -4.07
C VAL A 125 -4.74 16.65 -5.43
N ARG A 126 -3.42 16.62 -5.60
CA ARG A 126 -2.68 16.84 -6.85
C ARG A 126 -2.20 15.53 -7.44
N LEU A 127 -2.00 15.50 -8.76
CA LEU A 127 -1.56 14.30 -9.45
C LEU A 127 -0.03 14.28 -9.55
N GLU A 128 0.57 13.11 -9.33
CA GLU A 128 1.98 12.92 -9.68
C GLU A 128 2.19 13.18 -11.19
N GLY A 129 3.27 13.89 -11.53
CA GLY A 129 3.56 14.31 -12.90
C GLY A 129 2.95 15.66 -13.29
N GLU A 130 2.02 16.20 -12.50
CA GLU A 130 1.50 17.55 -12.68
C GLU A 130 2.24 18.56 -11.79
N GLY A 131 3.26 19.21 -12.36
CA GLY A 131 4.02 20.25 -11.70
C GLY A 131 5.09 19.75 -10.72
N GLU A 132 5.79 20.68 -10.10
CA GLU A 132 6.87 20.39 -9.16
C GLU A 132 6.41 20.60 -7.72
N VAL A 133 6.50 19.55 -6.90
CA VAL A 133 6.18 19.63 -5.47
C VAL A 133 7.01 20.71 -4.78
N ALA A 134 8.28 20.87 -5.17
CA ALA A 134 9.18 21.88 -4.61
C ALA A 134 8.74 23.33 -4.87
N ALA A 135 7.93 23.57 -5.90
CA ALA A 135 7.37 24.88 -6.22
C ALA A 135 6.04 25.15 -5.51
N MET A 136 5.56 24.22 -4.67
CA MET A 136 4.36 24.42 -3.88
C MET A 136 4.56 25.47 -2.80
N ASP A 137 3.54 26.30 -2.65
CA ASP A 137 3.42 27.24 -1.56
C ASP A 137 3.03 26.50 -0.27
N ALA A 138 4.05 25.93 0.40
CA ALA A 138 3.95 25.15 1.62
C ALA A 138 5.02 25.58 2.63
N ASP A 139 4.67 25.56 3.91
CA ASP A 139 5.57 25.95 5.00
C ASP A 139 6.48 24.79 5.43
N VAL A 140 6.00 23.56 5.24
CA VAL A 140 6.72 22.30 5.48
C VAL A 140 6.36 21.24 4.45
N PHE A 141 7.28 20.30 4.29
CA PHE A 141 7.16 19.17 3.37
C PHE A 141 7.33 17.85 4.12
N ALA A 142 6.64 16.82 3.67
CA ALA A 142 6.75 15.47 4.19
C ALA A 142 6.75 14.45 3.06
N CYS A 143 7.36 13.29 3.29
CA CYS A 143 6.97 12.09 2.58
C CYS A 143 5.98 11.27 3.42
N PHE A 144 5.32 10.28 2.83
CA PHE A 144 4.44 9.38 3.57
C PHE A 144 5.13 8.72 4.78
N GLU A 145 6.41 8.37 4.68
CA GLU A 145 7.14 7.81 5.82
C GLU A 145 7.50 8.85 6.89
N THR A 146 7.57 10.13 6.55
CA THR A 146 7.63 11.22 7.54
C THR A 146 6.35 11.21 8.37
N LEU A 147 5.18 11.02 7.75
CA LEU A 147 3.92 10.87 8.50
C LEU A 147 3.97 9.65 9.43
N ALA A 148 4.44 8.50 8.93
CA ALA A 148 4.56 7.28 9.72
C ALA A 148 5.47 7.43 10.93
N LYS A 149 6.61 8.11 10.76
CA LYS A 149 7.55 8.45 11.84
C LYS A 149 6.84 9.16 13.01
N HIS A 150 5.86 10.01 12.73
CA HIS A 150 5.20 10.85 13.72
C HIS A 150 3.86 10.27 14.22
N PHE A 151 3.11 9.56 13.37
CA PHE A 151 1.77 9.05 13.68
C PHE A 151 1.68 7.54 13.97
N TRP A 152 2.78 6.80 13.80
CA TRP A 152 2.90 5.41 14.26
C TRP A 152 3.98 5.24 15.32
N PRO A 153 3.80 5.82 16.51
CA PRO A 153 4.65 5.53 17.65
C PRO A 153 4.55 4.04 18.04
N ASP A 154 5.53 3.57 18.82
CA ASP A 154 5.55 2.18 19.29
C ASP A 154 4.33 1.85 20.15
N GLU A 155 3.90 2.81 20.97
CA GLU A 155 2.70 2.74 21.80
C GLU A 155 1.44 2.61 20.91
N PRO A 156 0.78 1.42 20.87
CA PRO A 156 -0.32 1.18 19.94
C PRO A 156 -1.53 2.08 20.19
N THR A 157 -1.77 2.46 21.44
CA THR A 157 -2.88 3.34 21.83
C THR A 157 -2.72 4.77 21.31
N ALA A 158 -1.50 5.18 20.98
CA ALA A 158 -1.18 6.48 20.42
C ALA A 158 -1.15 6.49 18.88
N ARG A 159 -1.41 5.35 18.22
CA ARG A 159 -1.43 5.27 16.75
C ARG A 159 -2.75 5.80 16.20
N ALA A 160 -2.67 6.52 15.09
CA ALA A 160 -3.87 6.92 14.35
C ALA A 160 -4.68 5.67 13.93
N PRO A 161 -6.02 5.68 14.05
CA PRO A 161 -6.85 4.57 13.62
C PRO A 161 -6.68 4.34 12.12
N PHE A 162 -6.75 3.07 11.70
CA PHE A 162 -6.71 2.75 10.28
C PHE A 162 -8.06 3.10 9.64
N LEU A 163 -8.03 4.03 8.68
CA LEU A 163 -9.15 4.35 7.80
C LEU A 163 -8.77 3.91 6.37
N PRO A 164 -9.45 2.90 5.79
CA PRO A 164 -9.22 2.53 4.40
C PRO A 164 -9.70 3.64 3.46
N LEU A 165 -9.10 3.70 2.27
CA LEU A 165 -9.65 4.53 1.20
C LEU A 165 -11.04 4.02 0.80
N GLU A 166 -12.00 4.92 0.68
CA GLU A 166 -13.38 4.60 0.35
C GLU A 166 -13.55 4.37 -1.16
N PRO A 167 -13.95 3.18 -1.63
CA PRO A 167 -14.31 2.96 -3.04
C PRO A 167 -15.65 3.62 -3.39
N ASP A 168 -15.96 3.74 -4.69
CA ASP A 168 -17.29 4.18 -5.13
C ASP A 168 -18.34 3.13 -4.74
N ARG A 169 -19.19 3.46 -3.75
CA ARG A 169 -20.24 2.58 -3.23
C ARG A 169 -21.25 2.15 -4.29
N ARG A 170 -21.51 2.99 -5.30
CA ARG A 170 -22.41 2.64 -6.42
C ARG A 170 -21.76 1.58 -7.30
N LEU A 171 -20.47 1.72 -7.62
CA LEU A 171 -19.73 0.70 -8.36
C LEU A 171 -19.64 -0.61 -7.57
N VAL A 172 -19.40 -0.54 -6.26
CA VAL A 172 -19.41 -1.72 -5.37
C VAL A 172 -20.73 -2.47 -5.48
N ALA A 173 -21.86 -1.78 -5.33
CA ALA A 173 -23.18 -2.40 -5.42
C ALA A 173 -23.46 -2.99 -6.81
N GLN A 174 -23.06 -2.29 -7.87
CA GLN A 174 -23.21 -2.75 -9.26
C GLN A 174 -22.42 -4.04 -9.53
N LEU A 175 -21.12 -4.05 -9.18
CA LEU A 175 -20.25 -5.20 -9.38
C LEU A 175 -20.72 -6.40 -8.54
N ARG A 176 -21.07 -6.17 -7.27
CA ARG A 176 -21.57 -7.22 -6.40
C ARG A 176 -22.85 -7.86 -6.95
N SER A 177 -23.82 -7.05 -7.39
CA SER A 177 -25.05 -7.56 -8.01
C SER A 177 -24.72 -8.40 -9.25
N ALA A 178 -23.89 -7.86 -10.15
CA ALA A 178 -23.52 -8.56 -11.38
C ALA A 178 -22.84 -9.91 -11.13
N TYR A 179 -22.04 -10.03 -10.06
CA TYR A 179 -21.40 -11.29 -9.69
C TYR A 179 -22.36 -12.28 -9.03
N LEU A 180 -23.29 -11.81 -8.18
CA LEU A 180 -24.31 -12.66 -7.56
C LEU A 180 -25.35 -13.19 -8.56
N ASP A 181 -25.61 -12.45 -9.64
CA ASP A 181 -26.48 -12.90 -10.73
C ASP A 181 -25.91 -14.11 -11.48
N ARG A 182 -24.60 -14.37 -11.36
CA ARG A 182 -23.93 -15.56 -11.91
C ARG A 182 -24.15 -16.81 -11.04
N GLY A 183 -24.75 -16.64 -9.87
CA GLY A 183 -25.28 -17.70 -9.02
C GLY A 183 -24.89 -17.54 -7.54
N PRO A 184 -25.41 -18.42 -6.68
CA PRO A 184 -25.31 -18.26 -5.24
C PRO A 184 -23.92 -18.59 -4.70
N GLY A 185 -23.68 -18.15 -3.46
CA GLY A 185 -22.48 -18.43 -2.67
C GLY A 185 -21.60 -17.20 -2.45
N PRO A 186 -20.53 -17.34 -1.64
CA PRO A 186 -19.61 -16.25 -1.39
C PRO A 186 -18.84 -15.85 -2.65
N LEU A 187 -18.53 -14.56 -2.78
CA LEU A 187 -17.68 -14.00 -3.81
C LEU A 187 -16.24 -13.92 -3.29
N ILE A 188 -15.35 -14.69 -3.89
CA ILE A 188 -13.95 -14.82 -3.46
C ILE A 188 -13.05 -14.27 -4.55
N GLY A 189 -12.38 -13.15 -4.30
CA GLY A 189 -11.35 -12.62 -5.18
C GLY A 189 -10.07 -13.42 -5.11
N PHE A 190 -9.38 -13.58 -6.24
CA PHE A 190 -8.08 -14.23 -6.24
C PHE A 190 -7.11 -13.66 -7.29
N ALA A 191 -5.82 -13.63 -6.90
CA ALA A 191 -4.71 -13.25 -7.76
C ALA A 191 -3.49 -14.14 -7.46
N TRP A 192 -2.94 -14.75 -8.51
CA TRP A 192 -2.00 -15.87 -8.41
C TRP A 192 -0.57 -15.54 -8.86
N GLY A 193 -0.38 -14.40 -9.53
CA GLY A 193 0.87 -14.09 -10.21
C GLY A 193 1.30 -12.64 -10.03
N SER A 194 2.62 -12.44 -10.15
CA SER A 194 3.23 -11.12 -10.17
C SER A 194 4.21 -11.01 -11.33
N LEU A 195 4.31 -9.82 -11.93
CA LEU A 195 5.37 -9.53 -12.90
C LEU A 195 6.76 -9.48 -12.26
N ASN A 196 6.84 -9.37 -10.93
CA ASN A 196 8.10 -9.43 -10.21
C ASN A 196 8.61 -10.89 -10.11
N LYS A 197 9.55 -11.23 -10.99
CA LYS A 197 10.18 -12.57 -11.08
C LYS A 197 11.01 -12.96 -9.87
N SER A 198 11.32 -12.03 -8.95
CA SER A 198 12.07 -12.34 -7.73
C SER A 198 11.19 -12.90 -6.62
N LYS A 199 9.87 -12.95 -6.81
CA LYS A 199 8.95 -13.48 -5.81
C LYS A 199 8.92 -15.01 -5.88
N ASP A 200 8.86 -15.62 -4.71
CA ASP A 200 8.46 -17.00 -4.58
C ASP A 200 6.94 -17.06 -4.75
N LEU A 201 6.48 -17.69 -5.83
CA LEU A 201 5.09 -17.72 -6.23
C LEU A 201 4.59 -19.16 -6.18
N PRO A 202 3.35 -19.40 -5.70
CA PRO A 202 2.75 -20.72 -5.80
C PRO A 202 2.67 -21.15 -7.26
N ALA A 203 2.85 -22.44 -7.52
CA ALA A 203 2.57 -23.01 -8.81
C ALA A 203 1.07 -22.84 -9.13
N LEU A 204 0.71 -22.83 -10.41
CA LEU A 204 -0.70 -22.72 -10.80
C LEU A 204 -1.54 -23.85 -10.19
N ASP A 205 -0.98 -25.06 -10.12
CA ASP A 205 -1.62 -26.25 -9.53
C ASP A 205 -1.90 -26.11 -8.02
N ASP A 206 -1.16 -25.28 -7.28
CA ASP A 206 -1.42 -25.07 -5.85
C ASP A 206 -2.80 -24.42 -5.63
N TRP A 207 -3.30 -23.66 -6.61
CA TRP A 207 -4.64 -23.07 -6.58
C TRP A 207 -5.75 -24.09 -6.82
N ARG A 208 -5.45 -25.24 -7.43
CA ARG A 208 -6.45 -26.28 -7.74
C ARG A 208 -7.16 -26.76 -6.48
N ALA A 209 -6.39 -27.02 -5.42
CA ALA A 209 -6.95 -27.48 -4.16
C ALA A 209 -7.87 -26.41 -3.53
N LEU A 210 -7.47 -25.13 -3.61
CA LEU A 210 -8.28 -24.03 -3.09
C LEU A 210 -9.60 -23.88 -3.86
N LEU A 211 -9.51 -23.79 -5.19
CA LEU A 211 -10.67 -23.59 -6.06
C LEU A 211 -11.62 -24.79 -6.01
N GLY A 212 -11.08 -26.02 -5.96
CA GLY A 212 -11.86 -27.25 -5.92
C GLY A 212 -12.62 -27.46 -4.61
N ASN A 213 -12.07 -27.01 -3.47
CA ASN A 213 -12.62 -27.31 -2.14
C ASN A 213 -13.41 -26.17 -1.49
N LEU A 214 -13.23 -24.92 -1.92
CA LEU A 214 -14.01 -23.80 -1.38
C LEU A 214 -15.35 -23.64 -2.12
N PRO A 215 -16.46 -23.34 -1.42
CA PRO A 215 -17.73 -23.00 -2.05
C PRO A 215 -17.69 -21.57 -2.61
N GLY A 216 -18.61 -21.26 -3.52
CA GLY A 216 -18.81 -19.91 -4.04
C GLY A 216 -18.25 -19.67 -5.45
N ARG A 217 -18.06 -18.38 -5.77
CA ARG A 217 -17.59 -17.89 -7.07
C ARG A 217 -16.23 -17.26 -6.92
N PHE A 218 -15.34 -17.51 -7.88
CA PHE A 218 -13.97 -17.02 -7.85
C PHE A 218 -13.78 -15.91 -8.87
N ILE A 219 -13.54 -14.70 -8.40
CA ILE A 219 -13.38 -13.51 -9.23
C ILE A 219 -11.89 -13.31 -9.47
N SER A 220 -11.46 -13.45 -10.73
CA SER A 220 -10.09 -13.18 -11.11
C SER A 220 -9.80 -11.69 -10.99
N MET A 221 -8.84 -11.37 -10.13
CA MET A 221 -8.28 -10.03 -9.93
C MET A 221 -6.88 -9.91 -10.56
N GLN A 222 -6.49 -10.90 -11.35
CA GLN A 222 -5.16 -10.97 -11.94
C GLN A 222 -5.04 -10.01 -13.12
N TYR A 223 -3.95 -9.27 -13.13
CA TYR A 223 -3.56 -8.41 -14.26
C TYR A 223 -2.63 -9.15 -15.21
N GLY A 224 -2.55 -8.66 -16.45
CA GLY A 224 -1.70 -9.21 -17.51
C GLY A 224 -2.42 -10.26 -18.36
N ASP A 225 -1.65 -11.12 -19.03
CA ASP A 225 -2.20 -12.21 -19.82
C ASP A 225 -2.67 -13.36 -18.92
N VAL A 226 -3.99 -13.42 -18.72
CA VAL A 226 -4.65 -14.37 -17.81
C VAL A 226 -5.30 -15.55 -18.52
N GLY A 227 -5.45 -15.50 -19.86
CA GLY A 227 -6.23 -16.46 -20.63
C GLY A 227 -5.82 -17.93 -20.41
N PRO A 228 -4.51 -18.26 -20.48
CA PRO A 228 -4.05 -19.62 -20.23
C PRO A 228 -4.40 -20.13 -18.82
N ALA A 229 -4.19 -19.31 -17.79
CA ALA A 229 -4.48 -19.68 -16.41
C ALA A 229 -5.99 -19.80 -16.12
N LEU A 230 -6.81 -18.89 -16.65
CA LEU A 230 -8.27 -18.97 -16.55
C LEU A 230 -8.81 -20.26 -17.15
N SER A 231 -8.21 -20.73 -18.25
CA SER A 231 -8.60 -21.99 -18.89
C SER A 231 -8.30 -23.22 -18.01
N GLU A 232 -7.27 -23.19 -17.17
CA GLU A 232 -7.00 -24.23 -16.17
C GLU A 232 -8.01 -24.14 -15.01
N PHE A 233 -8.22 -22.93 -14.48
CA PHE A 233 -9.13 -22.72 -13.36
C PHE A 233 -10.57 -23.11 -13.68
N GLU A 234 -11.03 -22.83 -14.90
CA GLU A 234 -12.36 -23.25 -15.36
C GLU A 234 -12.48 -24.78 -15.44
N ARG A 235 -11.40 -25.51 -15.77
CA ARG A 235 -11.41 -26.97 -15.70
C ARG A 235 -11.45 -27.50 -14.27
N TRP A 236 -10.84 -26.80 -13.32
CA TRP A 236 -10.82 -27.21 -11.91
C TRP A 236 -12.08 -26.81 -11.14
N ALA A 237 -12.74 -25.72 -11.54
CA ALA A 237 -13.96 -25.22 -10.94
C ALA A 237 -14.99 -24.76 -12.00
N PRO A 238 -15.56 -25.69 -12.78
CA PRO A 238 -16.45 -25.37 -13.90
C PRO A 238 -17.61 -24.46 -13.52
N GLY A 239 -17.80 -23.41 -14.30
CA GLY A 239 -18.83 -22.39 -14.15
C GLY A 239 -18.62 -21.44 -12.97
N ARG A 240 -17.61 -21.63 -12.13
CA ARG A 240 -17.40 -20.84 -10.90
C ARG A 240 -16.36 -19.73 -11.06
N ILE A 241 -15.58 -19.73 -12.14
CA ILE A 241 -14.61 -18.68 -12.41
C ILE A 241 -15.29 -17.51 -13.11
N ILE A 242 -15.06 -16.30 -12.60
CA ILE A 242 -15.53 -15.04 -13.16
C ILE A 242 -14.30 -14.20 -13.49
N HIS A 243 -14.10 -13.90 -14.77
CA HIS A 243 -13.18 -12.86 -15.20
C HIS A 243 -13.98 -11.67 -15.70
N ASP A 244 -13.85 -10.53 -15.02
CA ASP A 244 -14.54 -9.30 -15.36
C ASP A 244 -13.62 -8.39 -16.16
N ALA A 245 -13.73 -8.46 -17.49
CA ALA A 245 -12.92 -7.65 -18.40
C ALA A 245 -13.24 -6.14 -18.33
N SER A 246 -14.30 -5.73 -17.61
CA SER A 246 -14.57 -4.31 -17.38
C SER A 246 -13.71 -3.70 -16.27
N VAL A 247 -12.98 -4.53 -15.50
CA VAL A 247 -12.11 -4.09 -14.41
C VAL A 247 -10.65 -4.34 -14.80
N ASP A 248 -9.88 -3.26 -14.90
CA ASP A 248 -8.43 -3.31 -15.10
C ASP A 248 -7.72 -2.37 -14.13
N GLN A 249 -7.07 -2.96 -13.12
CA GLN A 249 -6.32 -2.21 -12.12
C GLN A 249 -5.12 -1.42 -12.70
N LEU A 250 -4.65 -1.76 -13.91
CA LEU A 250 -3.55 -1.02 -14.52
C LEU A 250 -4.01 0.34 -15.06
N SER A 251 -5.29 0.50 -15.38
CA SER A 251 -5.87 1.73 -15.92
C SER A 251 -6.85 2.43 -14.98
N ASP A 252 -7.64 1.67 -14.20
CA ASP A 252 -8.68 2.20 -13.31
C ASP A 252 -8.63 1.53 -11.93
N MET A 253 -7.91 2.17 -11.00
CA MET A 253 -7.80 1.67 -9.63
C MET A 253 -9.07 1.94 -8.81
N ASP A 254 -9.90 2.91 -9.19
CA ASP A 254 -11.13 3.21 -8.46
C ASP A 254 -12.16 2.09 -8.66
N ARG A 255 -12.34 1.65 -9.91
CA ARG A 255 -13.15 0.48 -10.22
C ARG A 255 -12.56 -0.81 -9.64
N PHE A 256 -11.24 -0.97 -9.62
CA PHE A 256 -10.62 -2.13 -8.98
C PHE A 256 -10.84 -2.15 -7.46
N ALA A 257 -10.72 -1.02 -6.79
CA ALA A 257 -11.06 -0.91 -5.37
C ALA A 257 -12.54 -1.23 -5.11
N ALA A 258 -13.44 -0.80 -6.01
CA ALA A 258 -14.84 -1.18 -5.95
C ALA A 258 -15.06 -2.69 -6.17
N GLN A 259 -14.29 -3.33 -7.07
CA GLN A 259 -14.32 -4.78 -7.25
C GLN A 259 -13.89 -5.48 -5.96
N ILE A 260 -12.77 -5.10 -5.33
CA ILE A 260 -12.31 -5.67 -4.05
C ILE A 260 -13.40 -5.58 -2.98
N ALA A 261 -13.98 -4.39 -2.81
CA ALA A 261 -15.00 -4.16 -1.78
C ALA A 261 -16.36 -4.82 -2.08
N ALA A 262 -16.58 -5.29 -3.31
CA ALA A 262 -17.75 -6.08 -3.67
C ALA A 262 -17.64 -7.55 -3.24
N LEU A 263 -16.44 -8.03 -2.86
CA LEU A 263 -16.18 -9.44 -2.53
C LEU A 263 -16.33 -9.70 -1.03
N ASP A 264 -16.54 -10.97 -0.67
CA ASP A 264 -16.61 -11.42 0.73
C ASP A 264 -15.22 -11.77 1.27
N ALA A 265 -14.30 -12.19 0.41
CA ALA A 265 -12.91 -12.49 0.76
C ALA A 265 -11.97 -12.29 -0.44
N VAL A 266 -10.68 -12.10 -0.16
CA VAL A 266 -9.61 -12.09 -1.17
C VAL A 266 -8.50 -13.05 -0.74
N VAL A 267 -8.10 -13.94 -1.65
CA VAL A 267 -6.91 -14.79 -1.49
C VAL A 267 -5.91 -14.42 -2.56
N THR A 268 -4.78 -13.85 -2.16
CA THR A 268 -3.76 -13.37 -3.09
C THR A 268 -2.37 -13.73 -2.62
N ILE A 269 -1.45 -13.87 -3.59
CA ILE A 269 -0.02 -13.75 -3.32
C ILE A 269 0.31 -12.36 -2.72
N SER A 270 1.53 -12.21 -2.21
CA SER A 270 2.06 -10.89 -1.87
C SER A 270 2.23 -10.04 -3.14
N ASN A 271 1.29 -9.13 -3.37
CA ASN A 271 1.36 -8.12 -4.42
C ASN A 271 2.11 -6.88 -3.89
N THR A 272 3.43 -6.86 -4.08
CA THR A 272 4.22 -5.63 -4.20
C THR A 272 4.09 -5.07 -5.61
#